data_AF-A0A3E1NEP8-F1
#
_entry.id   AF-A0A3E1NEP8-F1
#
_cell.length_a   1.000
_cell.length_b   1.000
_cell.length_c   1.000
_cell.angle_alpha   90.00
_cell.angle_beta   90.00
_cell.angle_gamma   90.00
#
_symmetry.space_group_name_H-M   'P 1'
#
loop_
_entity.id
_entity.type
_entity.pdbx_description
1 polymer ?
#
loop_
_entity_poly.entity_id
_entity_poly.type
_entity_poly.pdbx_seq_one_letter_code
_entity_poly.pdbx_strand_id
1 'polypeptide(L)'
;MKNFTVQVEYDGHNYECYVQKLKDKEDNVYIVNFFANTLIKQYQSKRIVLCAQRLNLGNAVEHPVAAANNLPAFEANLWRAIWLNDK
;
A
#
# COMPACT_ATOMS: atom_id res chain seq x y z
N MET A 1 -15.95 -6.28 -2.34
CA MET A 1 -15.10 -5.22 -2.91
C MET A 1 -15.19 -4.04 -1.96
N LYS A 2 -14.07 -3.55 -1.42
CA LYS A 2 -14.03 -2.44 -0.45
C LYS A 2 -13.12 -1.36 -1.04
N ASN A 3 -13.57 -0.12 -1.00
CA ASN A 3 -12.77 1.01 -1.48
C ASN A 3 -12.62 2.01 -0.34
N PHE A 4 -11.45 2.61 -0.21
CA PHE A 4 -11.16 3.59 0.83
C PHE A 4 -10.01 4.49 0.42
N THR A 5 -9.92 5.66 1.06
CA THR A 5 -8.83 6.60 0.86
C THR A 5 -7.86 6.48 2.02
N VAL A 6 -6.56 6.60 1.75
CA VAL A 6 -5.51 6.61 2.77
C VAL A 6 -4.66 7.87 2.64
N GLN A 7 -4.15 8.35 3.77
CA GLN A 7 -3.11 9.37 3.81
C GLN A 7 -1.78 8.70 4.16
N VAL A 8 -0.75 8.98 3.35
CA VAL A 8 0.58 8.40 3.47
C VAL A 8 1.58 9.53 3.68
N GLU A 9 2.18 9.59 4.87
CA GLU A 9 3.26 10.51 5.14
C GLU A 9 4.55 10.01 4.48
N TYR A 10 5.20 10.85 3.69
CA TYR A 10 6.49 10.56 3.06
C TYR A 10 7.22 11.85 2.72
N ASP A 11 8.51 11.92 3.05
CA ASP A 11 9.36 13.09 2.78
C ASP A 11 8.77 14.41 3.34
N GLY A 12 8.17 14.36 4.53
CA GLY A 12 7.55 15.52 5.18
C GLY A 12 6.21 15.97 4.56
N HIS A 13 5.68 15.23 3.59
CA HIS A 13 4.42 15.52 2.93
C HIS A 13 3.38 14.42 3.18
N ASN A 14 2.10 14.80 3.24
CA ASN A 14 0.99 13.85 3.31
C ASN A 14 0.39 13.65 1.93
N TYR A 15 0.48 12.42 1.42
CA TYR A 15 -0.07 12.05 0.12
C TYR A 15 -1.38 11.31 0.29
N GLU A 16 -2.43 11.81 -0.35
CA GLU A 16 -3.70 11.10 -0.46
C GLU A 16 -3.64 10.07 -1.59
N CYS A 17 -4.06 8.84 -1.30
CA CYS A 17 -4.15 7.73 -2.26
C CYS A 17 -5.51 7.07 -2.18
N TYR A 18 -6.11 6.74 -3.33
CA TYR A 18 -7.36 5.98 -3.38
C TYR A 18 -7.08 4.49 -3.59
N VAL A 19 -7.61 3.67 -2.70
CA VAL A 19 -7.35 2.23 -2.65
C VAL A 19 -8.62 1.46 -2.96
N GLN A 20 -8.53 0.58 -3.95
CA GLN A 20 -9.58 -0.38 -4.29
C GLN A 20 -9.11 -1.79 -3.94
N LYS A 21 -9.78 -2.42 -2.98
CA LYS A 21 -9.56 -3.82 -2.62
C LYS A 21 -10.41 -4.73 -3.49
N LEU A 22 -9.72 -5.50 -4.32
CA LEU A 22 -10.27 -6.63 -5.04
C LEU A 22 -10.22 -7.85 -4.13
N LYS A 23 -11.37 -8.51 -3.95
CA LYS A 23 -11.45 -9.79 -3.24
C LYS A 23 -11.16 -10.87 -4.27
N ASP A 24 -9.96 -11.40 -4.28
CA ASP A 24 -9.69 -12.66 -4.97
C ASP A 24 -9.91 -13.83 -4.00
N LYS A 25 -10.15 -15.03 -4.53
CA LYS A 25 -10.50 -16.23 -3.76
C LYS A 25 -9.40 -16.64 -2.76
N GLU A 26 -8.16 -16.27 -3.04
CA GLU A 26 -6.98 -16.62 -2.23
C GLU A 26 -6.13 -15.39 -1.86
N ASP A 27 -6.42 -14.23 -2.45
CA ASP A 27 -5.56 -13.06 -2.40
C ASP A 27 -6.28 -11.74 -2.13
N ASN A 28 -5.70 -10.95 -1.23
CA ASN A 28 -6.06 -9.54 -1.09
C ASN A 28 -5.19 -8.72 -2.06
N VAL A 29 -5.82 -8.28 -3.15
CA VAL A 29 -5.20 -7.39 -4.15
C VAL A 29 -5.73 -5.97 -3.95
N TYR A 30 -4.83 -5.00 -3.88
CA TYR A 30 -5.13 -3.59 -3.71
C TYR A 30 -4.63 -2.81 -4.92
N ILE A 31 -5.54 -2.10 -5.59
CA ILE A 31 -5.19 -1.12 -6.61
C ILE A 31 -5.08 0.23 -5.92
N VAL A 32 -3.90 0.83 -5.92
CA VAL A 32 -3.64 2.15 -5.34
C VAL A 32 -3.55 3.16 -6.47
N ASN A 33 -4.36 4.21 -6.41
CA ASN A 33 -4.36 5.32 -7.35
C ASN A 33 -3.75 6.55 -6.69
N PHE A 34 -2.80 7.18 -7.38
CA PHE A 34 -2.10 8.38 -6.94
C PHE A 34 -2.75 9.63 -7.53
N PHE A 35 -2.94 10.65 -6.70
CA PHE A 35 -3.38 11.97 -7.14
C PHE A 35 -2.21 12.95 -7.29
N ALA A 36 -1.15 12.77 -6.49
CA ALA A 36 0.00 13.66 -6.52
C ALA A 36 0.91 13.38 -7.73
N ASN A 37 1.19 14.42 -8.52
CA ASN A 37 2.09 14.34 -9.67
C ASN A 37 3.49 13.82 -9.31
N THR A 38 3.97 14.11 -8.10
CA THR A 38 5.26 13.60 -7.59
C THR A 38 5.28 12.08 -7.57
N LEU A 39 4.26 11.44 -6.98
CA LEU A 39 4.13 9.99 -6.92
C LEU A 39 3.91 9.39 -8.31
N ILE A 40 3.09 10.04 -9.15
CA ILE A 40 2.84 9.58 -10.52
C ILE A 40 4.14 9.54 -11.33
N LYS A 41 5.00 10.56 -11.19
CA LYS A 41 6.33 10.59 -11.83
C LYS A 41 7.26 9.52 -11.28
N GLN A 42 7.31 9.35 -9.96
CA GLN A 42 8.17 8.37 -9.29
C GLN A 42 7.84 6.94 -9.70
N TYR A 43 6.55 6.59 -9.74
CA TYR A 43 6.07 5.26 -10.12
C TYR A 43 5.84 5.09 -11.62
N GLN A 44 6.08 6.15 -12.41
CA GLN A 44 5.83 6.21 -13.85
C GLN A 44 4.40 5.77 -14.23
N SER A 45 3.46 5.92 -13.31
CA SER A 45 2.09 5.43 -13.44
C SER A 45 1.17 6.15 -12.46
N LYS A 46 -0.09 6.33 -12.87
CA LYS A 46 -1.16 6.85 -11.99
C LYS A 46 -1.66 5.83 -10.97
N ARG A 47 -1.29 4.57 -11.14
CA ARG A 47 -1.74 3.47 -10.29
C ARG A 47 -0.69 2.38 -10.15
N ILE A 48 -0.68 1.73 -8.99
CA ILE A 48 0.09 0.52 -8.74
C ILE A 48 -0.81 -0.58 -8.20
N VAL A 49 -0.36 -1.82 -8.35
CA VAL A 49 -1.06 -2.99 -7.82
C VAL A 49 -0.19 -3.60 -6.71
N LEU A 50 -0.80 -3.75 -5.54
CA LEU A 50 -0.20 -4.35 -4.37
C LEU A 50 -0.92 -5.67 -4.07
N CYS A 51 -0.16 -6.74 -3.83
CA CYS A 51 -0.71 -8.05 -3.50
C CYS A 51 -0.17 -8.51 -2.14
N ALA A 52 -1.05 -8.95 -1.24
CA ALA A 52 -0.67 -9.39 0.10
C ALA A 52 0.20 -10.68 0.09
N GLN A 53 -0.01 -11.63 -0.83
CA GLN A 53 0.82 -12.85 -0.90
C GLN A 53 2.26 -12.61 -1.36
N ARG A 54 2.54 -11.53 -2.10
CA ARG A 54 3.94 -11.14 -2.41
C ARG A 54 4.74 -10.75 -1.15
N LEU A 55 4.08 -10.62 0.00
CA LEU A 55 4.67 -10.43 1.31
C LEU A 55 4.75 -11.74 2.13
N ASN A 56 4.79 -12.92 1.51
CA ASN A 56 5.36 -14.14 2.13
C ASN A 56 6.88 -13.94 2.37
N LEU A 57 7.19 -12.98 3.24
CA LEU A 57 8.43 -12.79 3.96
C LEU A 57 8.32 -13.68 5.20
N GLY A 58 9.37 -14.46 5.47
CA GLY A 58 9.36 -15.57 6.43
C GLY A 58 8.65 -15.25 7.75
N ASN A 59 7.75 -16.16 8.13
CA ASN A 59 7.04 -16.19 9.41
C ASN A 59 6.16 -14.97 9.68
N ALA A 60 4.92 -15.09 9.21
CA ALA A 60 3.76 -14.46 9.82
C ALA A 60 3.64 -14.87 11.30
N VAL A 61 4.41 -14.22 12.17
CA VAL A 61 4.16 -14.13 13.61
C VAL A 61 4.58 -12.72 14.00
N GLU A 62 3.59 -11.86 14.24
CA GLU A 62 3.75 -10.57 14.93
C GLU A 62 4.84 -9.63 14.37
N HIS A 63 4.59 -8.95 13.25
CA HIS A 63 4.89 -7.50 13.08
C HIS A 63 4.78 -7.07 11.60
N PRO A 64 3.80 -6.22 11.23
CA PRO A 64 3.77 -5.57 9.91
C PRO A 64 4.93 -4.59 9.67
N VAL A 65 5.77 -4.33 10.68
CA VAL A 65 6.93 -3.43 10.60
C VAL A 65 8.13 -4.11 9.95
N ALA A 66 8.33 -5.42 10.18
CA ALA A 66 9.54 -6.11 9.73
C ALA A 66 9.59 -6.34 8.21
N ALA A 67 8.43 -6.62 7.59
CA ALA A 67 8.31 -6.79 6.15
C ALA A 67 8.45 -5.46 5.37
N ALA A 68 8.13 -4.33 6.02
CA ALA A 68 8.23 -3.00 5.46
C ALA A 68 9.67 -2.47 5.37
N ASN A 69 10.60 -3.06 6.12
CA ASN A 69 12.00 -2.58 6.20
C ASN A 69 12.80 -2.75 4.90
N ASN A 70 12.36 -3.64 4.00
CA ASN A 70 12.99 -3.84 2.68
C ASN A 70 12.26 -3.11 1.54
N LEU A 71 11.17 -2.40 1.85
CA LEU A 71 10.45 -1.59 0.87
C LEU A 71 10.97 -0.15 0.90
N PRO A 72 10.89 0.59 -0.23
CA PRO A 72 11.04 2.04 -0.19
C PRO A 72 10.13 2.63 0.89
N ALA A 73 10.62 3.61 1.66
CA ALA A 73 9.91 4.11 2.85
C ALA A 73 8.46 4.55 2.58
N PHE A 74 8.16 5.05 1.38
CA PHE A 74 6.78 5.34 0.96
C PHE A 74 5.87 4.11 0.95
N GLU A 75 6.34 2.98 0.40
CA GLU A 75 5.54 1.76 0.28
C GLU A 75 5.26 1.10 1.63
N ALA A 76 6.22 1.18 2.56
CA ALA A 76 6.04 0.76 3.93
C ALA A 76 4.90 1.54 4.62
N ASN A 77 4.92 2.87 4.50
CA ASN A 77 3.87 3.73 5.05
C ASN A 77 2.52 3.53 4.36
N LEU A 78 2.52 3.32 3.04
CA LEU A 78 1.33 3.00 2.26
C LEU A 78 0.67 1.70 2.73
N TRP A 79 1.45 0.63 2.89
CA TRP A 79 0.94 -0.64 3.41
C TRP A 79 0.36 -0.53 4.82
N ARG A 80 1.04 0.21 5.71
CA ARG A 80 0.54 0.47 7.05
C ARG A 80 -0.81 1.19 7.02
N ALA A 81 -0.95 2.21 6.18
CA ALA A 81 -2.20 2.95 6.04
C ALA A 81 -3.33 2.08 5.47
N ILE A 82 -3.01 1.21 4.50
CA ILE A 82 -3.95 0.22 3.94
C ILE A 82 -4.44 -0.74 5.02
N TRP A 83 -3.52 -1.33 5.78
CA TRP A 83 -3.85 -2.28 6.85
C TRP A 83 -4.77 -1.69 7.92
N LEU A 84 -4.54 -0.43 8.32
CA LEU A 84 -5.36 0.25 9.31
C LEU A 84 -6.80 0.50 8.82
N ASN A 85 -6.98 0.77 7.52
CA ASN A 85 -8.28 1.07 6.92
C ASN A 85 -9.02 -0.18 6.39
N ASP A 86 -8.32 -1.29 6.20
CA ASP A 86 -8.91 -2.54 5.71
C ASP A 86 -9.56 -3.40 6.81
N LYS A 87 -9.33 -3.09 8.10
CA LYS A 87 -10.08 -3.69 9.23
C LYS A 87 -11.60 -3.57 9.04
#